data_AF-A0A554N0W4-F1
#
_entry.id   AF-A0A554N0W4-F1
#
_cell.length_a   1.000
_cell.length_b   1.000
_cell.length_c   1.000
_cell.angle_alpha   90.00
_cell.angle_beta   90.00
_cell.angle_gamma   90.00
#
_symmetry.space_group_name_H-M   'P 1'
#
loop_
_entity.id
_entity.type
_entity.pdbx_description
1 polymer ?
#
loop_
_entity_poly.entity_id
_entity_poly.type
_entity_poly.pdbx_seq_one_letter_code
_entity_poly.pdbx_strand_id
1 'polypeptide(L)'
;MSRTTILPIQRLMATAAPGAWRDGIVVETRAADAVVLFLDGSITQLRVADADGVLSVGEPVAHHPVAEILSAGGRQTTARVA
;
A
#
# COMPACT_ATOMS: atom_id res chain seq x y z
N MET A 1 -20.96 -0.11 4.74
CA MET A 1 -19.55 0.12 5.12
C MET A 1 -18.68 -0.83 4.30
N SER A 2 -17.72 -0.31 3.53
CA SER A 2 -16.72 -1.15 2.88
C SER A 2 -15.95 -1.91 3.97
N ARG A 3 -15.84 -3.24 3.85
CA ARG A 3 -15.14 -4.08 4.81
C ARG A 3 -13.64 -3.81 4.65
N THR A 4 -13.08 -3.00 5.56
CA THR A 4 -11.63 -2.72 5.55
C THR A 4 -10.85 -4.01 5.81
N THR A 5 -9.80 -4.24 5.02
CA THR A 5 -8.84 -5.32 5.23
C THR A 5 -7.81 -5.00 6.32
N ILE A 6 -7.86 -3.78 6.88
CA ILE A 6 -6.89 -3.28 7.84
C ILE A 6 -7.35 -3.57 9.26
N LEU A 7 -6.49 -4.26 10.01
CA LEU A 7 -6.70 -4.61 11.40
C LEU A 7 -6.49 -3.39 12.33
N PRO A 8 -7.14 -3.34 13.51
CA PRO A 8 -6.93 -2.26 14.48
C PRO A 8 -5.47 -2.04 14.86
N ILE A 9 -4.69 -3.13 15.01
CA ILE A 9 -3.26 -3.04 15.35
C ILE A 9 -2.44 -2.39 14.24
N GLN A 10 -2.75 -2.65 12.96
CA GLN A 10 -2.05 -2.02 11.83
C GLN A 10 -2.28 -0.50 11.84
N ARG A 11 -3.51 -0.05 12.12
CA ARG A 11 -3.82 1.38 12.31
C ARG A 11 -3.02 1.99 13.45
N LEU A 12 -2.96 1.31 14.61
CA LEU A 12 -2.18 1.78 15.75
C LEU A 12 -0.69 1.91 15.41
N MET A 13 -0.12 0.91 14.75
CA MET A 13 1.29 0.94 14.32
C MET A 13 1.57 2.09 13.34
N ALA A 14 0.70 2.29 12.35
CA ALA A 14 0.85 3.38 11.39
C ALA A 14 0.80 4.77 12.04
N THR A 15 -0.06 4.94 13.04
CA THR A 15 -0.14 6.18 13.83
C THR A 15 1.07 6.35 14.75
N ALA A 16 1.59 5.26 15.32
CA ALA A 16 2.73 5.30 16.25
C ALA A 16 4.07 5.57 15.54
N ALA A 17 4.18 5.29 14.24
CA ALA A 17 5.41 5.45 13.46
C ALA A 17 5.19 6.26 12.16
N PRO A 18 4.78 7.53 12.23
CA PRO A 18 4.43 8.32 11.04
C PRO A 18 5.61 8.55 10.08
N GLY A 19 6.86 8.47 10.56
CA GLY A 19 8.05 8.59 9.70
C GLY A 19 8.37 7.35 8.86
N ALA A 20 7.64 6.23 9.04
CA ALA A 20 7.90 4.99 8.31
C ALA A 20 7.15 4.90 6.97
N TRP A 21 6.26 5.85 6.66
CA TRP A 21 5.59 5.90 5.37
C TRP A 21 6.58 6.16 4.24
N ARG A 22 6.44 5.41 3.15
CA ARG A 22 7.27 5.51 1.95
C ARG A 22 6.37 5.87 0.78
N ASP A 23 6.62 7.04 0.20
CA ASP A 23 5.88 7.49 -0.97
C ASP A 23 6.43 6.84 -2.24
N GLY A 24 5.53 6.56 -3.19
CA GLY A 24 5.88 5.93 -4.45
C GLY A 24 4.78 6.06 -5.50
N ILE A 25 5.00 5.42 -6.63
CA ILE A 25 4.07 5.34 -7.76
C ILE A 25 3.86 3.89 -8.17
N VAL A 26 2.61 3.51 -8.43
CA VAL A 26 2.29 2.18 -8.96
C VAL A 26 2.79 2.09 -10.40
N VAL A 27 3.59 1.07 -10.71
CA VAL A 27 4.13 0.84 -12.06
C VAL A 27 3.56 -0.41 -12.74
N GLU A 28 3.00 -1.32 -11.97
CA GLU A 28 2.31 -2.52 -12.48
C GLU A 28 1.22 -2.94 -11.49
N THR A 29 0.09 -3.46 -11.99
CA THR A 29 -0.96 -4.11 -11.19
C THR A 29 -1.32 -5.47 -11.77
N ARG A 30 -1.67 -6.41 -10.88
CA ARG A 30 -2.22 -7.74 -11.15
C ARG A 30 -3.35 -7.99 -10.15
N ALA A 31 -4.12 -9.07 -10.33
CA ALA A 31 -5.26 -9.39 -9.46
C ALA A 31 -4.94 -9.42 -7.94
N ALA A 32 -3.72 -9.81 -7.55
CA ALA A 32 -3.33 -9.96 -6.15
C ALA A 32 -2.05 -9.20 -5.75
N ASP A 33 -1.47 -8.44 -6.69
CA ASP A 33 -0.18 -7.79 -6.51
C ASP A 33 -0.16 -6.42 -7.19
N ALA A 34 0.58 -5.48 -6.60
CA ALA A 34 0.98 -4.25 -7.25
C ALA A 34 2.49 -4.07 -7.12
N VAL A 35 3.14 -3.56 -8.16
CA VAL A 35 4.55 -3.17 -8.13
C VAL A 35 4.61 -1.66 -7.94
N VAL A 36 5.36 -1.23 -6.94
CA VAL A 36 5.53 0.18 -6.59
C VAL A 36 7.00 0.57 -6.75
N LEU A 37 7.23 1.66 -7.48
CA LEU A 37 8.51 2.37 -7.50
C LEU A 37 8.46 3.44 -6.41
N PHE A 38 9.27 3.29 -5.37
CA PHE A 38 9.37 4.27 -4.28
C PHE A 38 10.31 5.43 -4.65
N LEU A 39 10.15 6.57 -3.96
CA LEU A 39 10.98 7.77 -4.21
C LEU A 39 12.48 7.57 -3.91
N ASP A 40 12.84 6.55 -3.13
CA ASP A 40 14.23 6.14 -2.91
C ASP A 40 14.82 5.34 -4.08
N GLY A 41 14.05 5.12 -5.15
CA GLY A 41 14.43 4.35 -6.34
C GLY A 41 14.23 2.84 -6.21
N SER A 42 13.83 2.34 -5.04
CA SER A 42 13.55 0.92 -4.86
C SER A 42 12.22 0.52 -5.52
N ILE A 43 12.18 -0.70 -6.05
CA ILE A 43 11.00 -1.31 -6.64
C ILE A 43 10.57 -2.46 -5.73
N THR A 44 9.31 -2.49 -5.33
CA THR A 44 8.79 -3.54 -4.44
C THR A 44 7.46 -4.07 -4.96
N GLN A 45 7.34 -5.39 -5.02
CA GLN A 45 6.06 -6.05 -5.22
C GLN A 45 5.33 -6.17 -3.88
N LEU A 46 4.09 -5.69 -3.85
CA LEU A 46 3.21 -5.70 -2.70
C LEU A 46 2.01 -6.60 -3.00
N ARG A 47 1.77 -7.59 -2.15
CA ARG A 47 0.53 -8.36 -2.12
C ARG A 47 -0.61 -7.48 -1.62
N VAL A 48 -1.56 -7.20 -2.50
CA VAL A 48 -2.75 -6.39 -2.26
C VAL A 48 -3.93 -7.16 -2.83
N ALA A 49 -4.92 -7.47 -2.00
CA ALA A 49 -6.13 -8.13 -2.50
C ALA A 49 -6.88 -7.21 -3.47
N ASP A 50 -7.26 -7.74 -4.63
CA ASP A 50 -7.99 -7.00 -5.68
C ASP A 50 -7.21 -5.77 -6.19
N ALA A 51 -5.88 -5.93 -6.38
CA ALA A 51 -5.00 -4.78 -6.62
C ALA A 51 -5.34 -4.03 -7.91
N ASP A 52 -5.68 -4.73 -8.99
CA ASP A 52 -6.10 -4.16 -10.27
C ASP A 52 -7.52 -3.54 -10.22
N GLY A 53 -8.34 -3.90 -9.24
CA GLY A 53 -9.64 -3.27 -8.96
C GLY A 53 -9.56 -2.04 -8.04
N VAL A 54 -8.50 -1.90 -7.24
CA VAL A 54 -8.36 -0.84 -6.22
C VAL A 54 -7.21 0.13 -6.42
N LEU A 55 -6.31 -0.13 -7.38
CA LEU A 55 -5.16 0.71 -7.73
C LEU A 55 -5.06 0.88 -9.25
N SER A 56 -4.53 2.02 -9.69
CA SER A 56 -4.21 2.28 -11.10
C SER A 56 -2.70 2.42 -11.32
N VAL A 57 -2.19 1.96 -12.46
CA VAL A 57 -0.81 2.30 -12.87
C VAL A 57 -0.67 3.82 -13.01
N GLY A 58 0.40 4.37 -12.46
CA GLY A 58 0.64 5.81 -12.35
C GLY A 58 0.03 6.45 -11.09
N GLU A 59 -0.72 5.70 -10.28
CA GLU A 59 -1.32 6.23 -9.06
C GLU A 59 -0.25 6.52 -7.99
N PRO A 60 -0.23 7.73 -7.39
CA PRO A 60 0.59 8.03 -6.23
C PRO A 60 0.11 7.25 -5.01
N VAL A 61 1.04 6.65 -4.30
CA VAL A 61 0.76 5.83 -3.12
C VAL A 61 1.73 6.11 -1.98
N ALA A 62 1.31 5.78 -0.76
CA ALA A 62 2.18 5.72 0.41
C ALA A 62 2.07 4.32 1.03
N HIS A 63 3.20 3.63 1.24
CA HIS A 63 3.25 2.32 1.90
C HIS A 63 3.88 2.44 3.28
N HIS A 64 3.23 1.85 4.28
CA HIS A 64 3.82 1.67 5.60
C HIS A 64 4.32 0.22 5.73
N PRO A 65 5.64 -0.04 5.74
CA PRO A 65 6.19 -1.39 5.67
C PRO A 65 5.92 -2.22 6.93
N VAL A 66 5.93 -1.60 8.12
CA VAL A 66 5.67 -2.32 9.39
C VAL A 66 4.18 -2.57 9.64
N ALA A 67 3.33 -1.59 9.36
CA ALA A 67 1.88 -1.74 9.48
C ALA A 67 1.28 -2.53 8.31
N GLU A 68 2.03 -2.75 7.23
CA GLU A 68 1.59 -3.40 5.99
C GLU A 68 0.32 -2.73 5.44
N ILE A 69 0.32 -1.39 5.33
CA ILE A 69 -0.80 -0.61 4.78
C ILE A 69 -0.32 0.13 3.54
N LEU A 70 -1.12 0.13 2.49
CA LEU A 70 -0.97 1.01 1.33
C LEU A 70 -2.11 2.02 1.32
N SER A 71 -1.77 3.30 1.19
CA SER A 71 -2.70 4.40 1.00
C SER A 71 -2.63 4.89 -0.45
N ALA A 72 -3.79 5.03 -1.10
CA ALA A 72 -3.92 5.45 -2.49
C ALA A 72 -5.27 6.16 -2.67
N GLY A 73 -5.30 7.35 -3.28
CA GLY A 73 -6.56 8.05 -3.60
C GLY A 73 -7.53 8.24 -2.41
N GLY A 74 -7.02 8.46 -1.19
CA GLY A 74 -7.83 8.58 0.03
C GLY A 74 -8.39 7.25 0.58
N ARG A 75 -8.06 6.12 -0.06
CA ARG A 75 -8.36 4.76 0.40
C ARG A 75 -7.12 4.16 1.08
N GLN A 76 -7.36 3.17 1.93
CA GLN A 76 -6.31 2.36 2.51
C GLN A 76 -6.67 0.88 2.42
N THR A 77 -5.67 0.05 2.14
CA THR A 77 -5.77 -1.42 2.12
C THR A 77 -4.53 -2.05 2.75
N THR A 78 -4.64 -3.31 3.17
CA THR A 78 -3.48 -4.11 3.58
C THR A 78 -2.59 -4.40 2.38
N ALA A 79 -1.28 -4.22 2.54
CA ALA A 79 -0.27 -4.43 1.52
C ALA A 79 1.01 -5.00 2.13
N ARG A 80 1.30 -6.26 1.83
CA ARG A 80 2.44 -7.01 2.38
C ARG A 80 3.52 -7.13 1.33
N VAL A 81 4.80 -7.09 1.70
CA VAL A 81 5.88 -7.40 0.75
C VAL A 81 5.71 -8.86 0.28
N ALA A 82 5.77 -9.07 -1.03
CA ALA A 82 5.56 -10.39 -1.63
C ALA A 82 6.70 -11.36 -1.34
#